data_AF-A0A1Q6U7Y9-F1
#
_entry.id   AF-A0A1Q6U7Y9-F1
#
_cell.length_a   1.000
_cell.length_b   1.000
_cell.length_c   1.000
_cell.angle_alpha   90.00
_cell.angle_beta   90.00
_cell.angle_gamma   90.00
#
_symmetry.space_group_name_H-M   'P 1'
#
loop_
_entity.id
_entity.type
_entity.pdbx_description
1 polymer ?
#
loop_
_entity_poly.entity_id
_entity_poly.type
_entity_poly.pdbx_seq_one_letter_code
_entity_poly.pdbx_strand_id
1 'polypeptide(L)'
;MQKIFTVIIITLNTIGVFFFTGMDFPIFGIALSILSILCSIFFSEYVWMHVFATTVIRSHNIGKYFSKGNANRIVISVAFLSLAVKIGVLIKTGIYLVALLLVTVAILLASGFFFEGRSSGMSITGAYNISKILLKIYSFIEPVIKWCDTLFEWIIKGEYKILGIEVQGE
;
A
#
# COMPACT_ATOMS: atom_id res chain seq x y z
N MET A 1 21.59 23.59 -1.18
CA MET A 1 21.61 22.25 -1.80
C MET A 1 20.61 21.29 -1.15
N GLN A 2 20.66 21.06 0.16
CA GLN A 2 19.81 20.08 0.86
C GLN A 2 18.29 20.29 0.67
N LYS A 3 17.81 21.55 0.64
CA LYS A 3 16.40 21.87 0.34
C LYS A 3 15.97 21.44 -1.08
N ILE A 4 16.85 21.58 -2.07
CA ILE A 4 16.54 21.20 -3.46
C ILE A 4 16.45 19.67 -3.57
N PHE A 5 17.41 18.95 -3.00
CA PHE A 5 17.38 17.48 -2.95
C PHE A 5 16.16 16.94 -2.19
N THR A 6 15.74 17.61 -1.11
CA THR A 6 14.52 17.26 -0.38
C THR A 6 13.28 17.37 -1.27
N VAL A 7 13.16 18.47 -2.02
CA VAL A 7 12.05 18.65 -2.97
C VAL A 7 12.07 17.57 -4.05
N ILE A 8 13.25 17.25 -4.60
CA ILE A 8 13.40 16.18 -5.60
C ILE A 8 12.91 14.83 -5.04
N ILE A 9 13.33 14.47 -3.83
CA ILE A 9 12.90 13.23 -3.17
C ILE A 9 11.39 13.21 -2.94
N ILE A 10 10.81 14.30 -2.45
CA ILE A 10 9.35 14.41 -2.28
C ILE A 10 8.65 14.24 -3.63
N THR A 11 9.15 14.88 -4.70
CA THR A 11 8.59 14.74 -6.04
C THR A 11 8.66 13.30 -6.54
N LEU A 12 9.78 12.59 -6.35
CA LEU A 12 9.91 11.18 -6.69
C LEU A 12 8.92 10.31 -5.91
N ASN A 13 8.78 10.55 -4.61
CA ASN A 13 7.82 9.84 -3.76
C ASN A 13 6.38 10.12 -4.20
N THR A 14 6.05 11.36 -4.57
CA THR A 14 4.74 11.71 -5.13
C THR A 14 4.48 11.04 -6.48
N ILE A 15 5.49 10.94 -7.36
CA ILE A 15 5.35 10.17 -8.62
C ILE A 15 5.05 8.71 -8.31
N GLY A 16 5.72 8.13 -7.30
CA GLY A 16 5.41 6.79 -6.81
C GLY A 16 3.97 6.67 -6.31
N VAL A 17 3.50 7.64 -5.51
CA VAL A 17 2.11 7.71 -5.03
C VAL A 17 1.12 7.66 -6.20
N PHE A 18 1.31 8.52 -7.21
CA PHE A 18 0.50 8.53 -8.43
C PHE A 18 0.55 7.18 -9.14
N PHE A 19 1.73 6.60 -9.33
CA PHE A 19 1.88 5.35 -10.06
C PHE A 19 1.16 4.18 -9.36
N PHE A 20 1.31 4.03 -8.05
CA PHE A 20 0.75 2.89 -7.33
C PHE A 20 -0.77 2.96 -7.16
N THR A 21 -1.36 4.16 -7.06
CA THR A 21 -2.81 4.31 -6.88
C THR A 21 -3.55 4.72 -8.15
N GLY A 22 -2.89 5.43 -9.05
CA GLY A 22 -3.45 5.97 -10.28
C GLY A 22 -3.47 5.00 -11.46
N MET A 23 -2.73 3.89 -11.39
CA MET A 23 -2.64 2.91 -12.49
C MET A 23 -4.00 2.31 -12.85
N ASP A 24 -4.77 1.91 -11.84
CA ASP A 24 -6.12 1.36 -12.04
C ASP A 24 -7.20 2.45 -11.92
N PHE A 25 -6.96 3.49 -11.08
CA PHE A 25 -7.91 4.58 -10.87
C PHE A 25 -7.22 5.96 -10.85
N PRO A 26 -7.07 6.63 -12.01
CA PRO A 26 -6.30 7.88 -12.14
C PRO A 26 -6.73 8.99 -11.18
N ILE A 27 -8.04 9.13 -10.94
CA ILE A 27 -8.59 10.18 -10.06
C ILE A 27 -8.06 10.04 -8.62
N PHE A 28 -8.00 8.80 -8.09
CA PHE A 28 -7.44 8.54 -6.76
C PHE A 28 -5.93 8.83 -6.72
N GLY A 29 -5.21 8.48 -7.79
CA GLY A 29 -3.80 8.81 -7.95
C GLY A 29 -3.53 10.30 -7.90
N ILE A 30 -4.30 11.10 -8.64
CA ILE A 30 -4.18 12.56 -8.64
C ILE A 30 -4.47 13.14 -7.26
N ALA A 31 -5.61 12.76 -6.66
CA ALA A 31 -6.02 13.28 -5.36
C ALA A 31 -5.00 12.97 -4.26
N LEU A 32 -4.50 11.73 -4.20
CA LEU A 32 -3.53 11.32 -3.19
C LEU A 32 -2.15 11.96 -3.41
N SER A 33 -1.77 12.21 -4.66
CA SER A 33 -0.53 12.92 -5.00
C SER A 33 -0.56 14.38 -4.59
N ILE A 34 -1.68 15.08 -4.85
CA ILE A 34 -1.89 16.46 -4.38
C ILE A 34 -1.82 16.50 -2.87
N LEU A 35 -2.52 15.59 -2.19
CA LEU A 35 -2.51 15.51 -0.73
C LEU A 35 -1.10 15.24 -0.20
N SER A 36 -0.36 14.31 -0.82
CA SER A 36 1.04 14.01 -0.48
C SER A 36 1.93 15.24 -0.54
N ILE A 37 1.86 16.03 -1.61
CA ILE A 37 2.64 17.28 -1.76
C ILE A 37 2.25 18.27 -0.67
N LEU A 38 0.95 18.56 -0.51
CA LEU A 38 0.46 19.55 0.44
C LEU A 38 0.89 19.19 1.87
N CYS A 39 0.68 17.94 2.24
CA CYS A 39 1.04 17.40 3.55
C CYS A 39 2.55 17.41 3.80
N SER A 40 3.35 17.01 2.82
CA SER A 40 4.81 16.93 2.97
C SER A 40 5.47 18.31 3.00
N ILE A 41 4.91 19.32 2.34
CA ILE A 41 5.52 20.65 2.27
C ILE A 41 5.02 21.58 3.39
N PHE A 42 3.71 21.62 3.61
CA PHE A 42 3.07 22.61 4.49
C PHE A 42 2.74 22.06 5.87
N PHE A 43 2.35 20.80 5.97
CA PHE A 43 1.82 20.22 7.21
C PHE A 43 2.81 19.31 7.96
N SER A 44 4.04 19.14 7.45
CA SER A 44 5.00 18.15 7.97
C SER A 44 5.37 18.31 9.44
N GLU A 45 5.30 19.52 9.99
CA GLU A 45 5.68 19.82 11.38
C GLU A 45 4.56 19.61 12.39
N TYR A 46 3.34 19.31 11.94
CA TYR A 46 2.22 19.19 12.84
C TYR A 46 2.11 17.78 13.43
N VAL A 47 1.77 17.69 14.72
CA VAL A 47 1.70 16.43 15.49
C VAL A 47 0.80 15.36 14.84
N TRP A 48 -0.36 15.74 14.29
CA TRP A 48 -1.27 14.81 13.61
C TRP A 48 -0.62 14.11 12.40
N MET A 49 0.38 14.74 11.76
CA MET A 49 1.13 14.12 10.66
C MET A 49 2.12 13.08 11.16
N HIS A 50 2.68 13.25 12.36
CA HIS A 50 3.48 12.22 13.02
C HIS A 50 2.62 10.99 13.34
N VAL A 51 1.43 11.21 13.90
CA VAL A 51 0.45 10.15 14.19
C VAL A 51 0.01 9.43 12.92
N PHE A 52 -0.21 10.18 11.84
CA PHE A 52 -0.51 9.60 10.53
C PHE A 52 0.61 8.66 10.06
N ALA A 53 1.86 9.13 10.05
CA ALA A 53 2.97 8.30 9.55
C ALA A 53 3.20 7.05 10.39
N THR A 54 3.07 7.13 11.72
CA THR A 54 3.21 5.97 12.62
C THR A 54 2.06 4.97 12.46
N THR A 55 0.86 5.47 12.12
CA THR A 55 -0.29 4.61 11.83
C THR A 55 -0.14 3.89 10.51
N VAL A 56 0.38 4.59 9.50
CA VAL A 56 0.54 4.06 8.14
C VAL A 56 1.77 3.15 8.04
N ILE A 57 2.91 3.56 8.58
CA ILE A 57 4.16 2.77 8.63
C ILE A 57 4.25 2.16 10.02
N ARG A 58 3.78 0.92 10.18
CA ARG A 58 3.71 0.23 11.48
C ARG A 58 5.07 -0.34 11.91
N SER A 59 6.12 0.47 11.81
CA SER A 59 7.45 0.13 12.33
C SER A 59 7.65 0.68 13.74
N HIS A 60 8.27 -0.11 14.61
CA HIS A 60 8.62 0.31 15.97
C HIS A 60 9.66 1.44 16.01
N ASN A 61 10.45 1.59 14.95
CA ASN A 61 11.51 2.61 14.91
C ASN A 61 11.07 3.93 14.26
N ILE A 62 9.86 4.00 13.69
CA ILE A 62 9.45 5.16 12.89
C ILE A 62 9.53 6.49 13.67
N GLY A 63 9.29 6.43 14.98
CA GLY A 63 9.40 7.56 15.89
C GLY A 63 10.78 8.23 15.91
N LYS A 64 11.86 7.48 15.67
CA LYS A 64 13.25 7.96 15.72
C LYS A 64 13.65 8.82 14.53
N TYR A 65 12.95 8.69 13.41
CA TYR A 65 13.23 9.47 12.20
C TYR A 65 12.62 10.87 12.25
N PHE A 66 11.70 11.11 13.19
CA PHE A 66 11.12 12.43 13.37
C PHE A 66 12.07 13.37 14.11
N SER A 67 12.29 14.54 13.52
CA SER A 67 13.03 15.62 14.16
C SER A 67 12.33 16.93 13.81
N LYS A 68 12.89 17.73 12.90
CA LYS A 68 12.33 18.99 12.39
C LYS A 68 12.77 19.23 10.95
N GLY A 69 12.01 20.03 10.21
CA GLY A 69 12.36 20.48 8.88
C GLY A 69 12.31 19.36 7.85
N ASN A 70 13.37 19.25 7.03
CA ASN A 70 13.38 18.35 5.87
C ASN A 70 13.16 16.87 6.25
N ALA A 71 13.63 16.44 7.42
CA ALA A 71 13.42 15.10 7.96
C ALA A 71 11.92 14.75 8.02
N ASN A 72 11.13 15.60 8.67
CA ASN A 72 9.68 15.39 8.80
C ASN A 72 9.01 15.37 7.42
N ARG A 73 9.39 16.28 6.51
CA ARG A 73 8.85 16.34 5.15
C ARG A 73 9.04 15.03 4.38
N ILE A 74 10.22 14.43 4.52
CA ILE A 74 10.56 13.16 3.88
C ILE A 74 9.74 12.02 4.47
N VAL A 75 9.71 11.90 5.79
CA VAL A 75 8.93 10.85 6.48
C VAL A 75 7.46 10.92 6.10
N ILE A 76 6.89 12.12 6.02
CA ILE A 76 5.50 12.30 5.56
C ILE A 76 5.36 11.87 4.09
N SER A 77 6.28 12.26 3.20
CA SER A 77 6.21 11.85 1.79
C SER A 77 6.28 10.33 1.62
N VAL A 78 7.14 9.66 2.39
CA VAL A 78 7.26 8.19 2.38
C VAL A 78 6.04 7.53 3.02
N ALA A 79 5.42 8.14 4.04
CA ALA A 79 4.17 7.65 4.61
C ALA A 79 3.04 7.67 3.56
N PHE A 80 2.93 8.72 2.75
CA PHE A 80 1.99 8.73 1.63
C PHE A 80 2.31 7.67 0.58
N LEU A 81 3.59 7.45 0.26
CA LEU A 81 4.01 6.38 -0.63
C LEU A 81 3.63 4.99 -0.09
N SER A 82 3.82 4.77 1.22
CA SER A 82 3.40 3.54 1.90
C SER A 82 1.90 3.32 1.84
N LEU A 83 1.12 4.37 2.12
CA LEU A 83 -0.33 4.33 2.00
C LEU A 83 -0.75 4.00 0.56
N ALA A 84 -0.12 4.63 -0.43
CA ALA A 84 -0.41 4.45 -1.84
C ALA A 84 -0.19 2.99 -2.28
N VAL A 85 0.94 2.39 -1.87
CA VAL A 85 1.22 0.98 -2.15
C VAL A 85 0.19 0.07 -1.49
N LYS A 86 -0.17 0.30 -0.22
CA LYS A 86 -1.18 -0.50 0.49
C LYS A 86 -2.55 -0.42 -0.18
N ILE A 87 -2.98 0.78 -0.56
CA ILE A 87 -4.23 0.99 -1.31
C ILE A 87 -4.18 0.27 -2.66
N GLY A 88 -3.09 0.42 -3.42
CA GLY A 88 -2.92 -0.26 -4.71
C GLY A 88 -2.98 -1.79 -4.59
N VAL A 89 -2.32 -2.36 -3.57
CA VAL A 89 -2.38 -3.81 -3.28
C VAL A 89 -3.80 -4.24 -2.94
N LEU A 90 -4.53 -3.48 -2.12
CA LEU A 90 -5.91 -3.79 -1.75
C LEU A 90 -6.86 -3.73 -2.95
N ILE A 91 -6.73 -2.70 -3.79
CA ILE A 91 -7.53 -2.55 -5.01
C ILE A 91 -7.32 -3.76 -5.93
N LYS A 92 -6.06 -4.08 -6.27
CA LYS A 92 -5.76 -5.21 -7.15
C LYS A 92 -6.23 -6.53 -6.57
N THR A 93 -6.00 -6.76 -5.28
CA THR A 93 -6.45 -7.98 -4.62
C THR A 93 -7.99 -8.08 -4.62
N GLY A 94 -8.69 -6.97 -4.40
CA GLY A 94 -10.15 -6.92 -4.50
C GLY A 94 -10.65 -7.25 -5.91
N ILE A 95 -10.06 -6.67 -6.95
CA ILE A 95 -10.40 -6.97 -8.35
C ILE A 95 -10.20 -8.46 -8.66
N TYR A 96 -9.05 -9.03 -8.27
CA TYR A 96 -8.80 -10.46 -8.46
C TYR A 96 -9.80 -11.34 -7.71
N LEU A 97 -10.20 -10.97 -6.50
CA LEU A 97 -11.17 -11.71 -5.71
C LEU A 97 -12.56 -11.69 -6.35
N VAL A 98 -13.00 -10.53 -6.86
CA VAL A 98 -14.28 -10.41 -7.58
C VAL A 98 -14.25 -11.21 -8.87
N ALA A 99 -13.17 -11.10 -9.66
CA ALA A 99 -13.01 -11.88 -10.89
C ALA A 99 -13.05 -13.38 -10.62
N LEU A 100 -12.37 -13.84 -9.56
CA LEU A 100 -12.37 -15.25 -9.16
C LEU A 100 -13.78 -15.73 -8.75
N LEU A 101 -14.54 -14.92 -8.02
CA LEU A 101 -15.94 -15.23 -7.67
C LEU A 101 -16.82 -15.34 -8.91
N LEU A 102 -16.69 -14.40 -9.86
CA LEU A 102 -17.46 -14.44 -11.12
C LEU A 102 -17.13 -15.68 -11.95
N VAL A 103 -15.84 -16.02 -12.08
CA VAL A 103 -15.41 -17.25 -12.78
C VAL A 103 -15.94 -18.49 -12.06
N THR A 104 -15.93 -18.51 -10.74
CA THR A 104 -16.49 -19.61 -9.93
C THR A 104 -17.98 -19.78 -10.21
N VAL A 105 -18.75 -18.69 -10.17
CA VAL A 105 -20.19 -18.71 -10.49
C VAL A 105 -20.43 -19.16 -11.93
N ALA A 106 -19.62 -18.70 -12.88
CA ALA A 106 -19.72 -19.11 -14.28
C ALA A 106 -19.46 -20.61 -14.47
N ILE A 107 -18.46 -21.17 -13.79
CA ILE A 107 -18.18 -22.62 -13.81
C ILE A 107 -19.35 -23.41 -13.21
N LEU A 108 -19.92 -22.93 -12.09
CA LEU A 108 -21.08 -23.56 -11.44
C LEU A 108 -22.36 -23.51 -12.31
N LEU A 109 -22.54 -22.43 -13.07
CA LEU A 109 -23.63 -22.31 -14.04
C LEU A 109 -23.39 -23.24 -15.24
N ALA A 110 -22.19 -23.23 -15.81
CA ALA A 110 -21.83 -24.02 -16.97
C ALA A 110 -21.85 -25.54 -16.69
N SER A 111 -21.53 -25.96 -15.48
CA SER A 111 -21.65 -27.36 -15.06
C SER A 111 -23.10 -27.79 -14.79
N GLY A 112 -24.08 -26.88 -14.84
CA GLY A 112 -25.47 -27.19 -14.48
C GLY A 112 -25.69 -27.37 -12.97
N PHE A 113 -24.67 -27.14 -12.14
CA PHE A 113 -24.73 -27.38 -10.69
C PHE A 113 -25.83 -26.57 -9.99
N PHE A 114 -26.10 -25.34 -10.43
CA PHE A 114 -27.20 -24.54 -9.88
C PHE A 114 -28.59 -25.11 -10.17
N PHE A 115 -28.74 -25.94 -11.20
CA PHE A 115 -30.03 -26.50 -11.62
C PHE A 115 -30.18 -27.96 -11.20
N GLU A 116 -29.12 -28.77 -11.34
CA GLU A 116 -29.15 -30.22 -11.09
C GLU A 116 -28.43 -30.62 -9.79
N GLY A 117 -27.81 -29.67 -9.07
CA GLY A 117 -27.13 -29.93 -7.80
C GLY A 117 -26.01 -30.96 -7.93
N ARG A 118 -25.90 -31.92 -7.00
CA ARG A 118 -24.90 -33.02 -7.09
C ARG A 118 -25.10 -33.96 -8.29
N SER A 119 -26.28 -33.95 -8.91
CA SER A 119 -26.58 -34.76 -10.10
C SER A 119 -25.84 -34.26 -11.35
N SER A 120 -25.36 -33.02 -11.33
CA SER A 120 -24.61 -32.37 -12.41
C SER A 120 -23.20 -32.94 -12.67
N GLY A 121 -22.75 -33.91 -11.86
CA GLY A 121 -21.40 -34.49 -11.97
C GLY A 121 -20.29 -33.69 -11.28
N MET A 122 -20.60 -32.54 -10.67
CA MET A 122 -19.60 -31.75 -9.95
C MET A 122 -19.36 -32.29 -8.52
N SER A 123 -18.12 -32.72 -8.25
CA SER A 123 -17.74 -33.22 -6.92
C SER A 123 -17.60 -32.07 -5.91
N ILE A 124 -18.01 -32.31 -4.66
CA ILE A 124 -17.81 -31.41 -3.49
C ILE A 124 -16.35 -30.96 -3.37
N THR A 125 -15.44 -31.82 -3.80
CA THR A 125 -13.99 -31.61 -3.87
C THR A 125 -13.62 -30.41 -4.75
N GLY A 126 -14.36 -30.14 -5.84
CA GLY A 126 -14.14 -28.99 -6.71
C GLY A 126 -14.47 -27.67 -6.02
N ALA A 127 -15.63 -27.57 -5.36
CA ALA A 127 -16.01 -26.39 -4.60
C ALA A 127 -15.09 -26.14 -3.39
N TYR A 128 -14.63 -27.20 -2.73
CA TYR A 128 -13.65 -27.13 -1.64
C TYR A 128 -12.28 -26.62 -2.09
N ASN A 129 -11.83 -27.00 -3.29
CA ASN A 129 -10.56 -26.52 -3.82
C ASN A 129 -10.59 -25.02 -4.17
N ILE A 130 -11.72 -24.52 -4.68
CA ILE A 130 -11.89 -23.10 -4.97
C ILE A 130 -11.87 -22.25 -3.69
N SER A 131 -12.56 -22.69 -2.63
CA SER A 131 -12.54 -21.99 -1.34
C SER A 131 -11.16 -22.02 -0.68
N LYS A 132 -10.40 -23.11 -0.84
CA LYS A 132 -9.01 -23.22 -0.35
C LYS A 132 -8.07 -22.24 -1.05
N ILE A 133 -8.25 -22.00 -2.36
CA ILE A 133 -7.49 -20.99 -3.12
C ILE A 133 -7.82 -19.58 -2.64
N LEU A 134 -9.11 -19.27 -2.44
CA LEU A 134 -9.57 -17.97 -1.91
C LEU A 134 -8.95 -17.67 -0.53
N LEU A 135 -9.00 -18.62 0.39
CA LEU A 135 -8.38 -18.49 1.72
C LEU A 135 -6.87 -18.28 1.63
N LYS A 136 -6.20 -18.96 0.69
CA LYS A 136 -4.76 -18.81 0.48
C LYS A 136 -4.43 -17.39 -0.02
N ILE A 137 -5.16 -16.87 -1.01
CA ILE A 137 -4.97 -15.49 -1.50
C ILE A 137 -5.16 -14.47 -0.39
N TYR A 138 -6.23 -14.61 0.42
CA TYR A 138 -6.49 -13.72 1.54
C TYR A 138 -5.38 -13.78 2.60
N SER A 139 -4.88 -14.99 2.91
CA SER A 139 -3.80 -15.18 3.89
C SER A 139 -2.45 -14.56 3.48
N PHE A 140 -2.28 -14.22 2.20
CA PHE A 140 -1.06 -13.56 1.71
C PHE A 140 -1.08 -12.03 1.89
N ILE A 141 -2.22 -11.42 2.16
CA ILE A 141 -2.34 -9.96 2.26
C ILE A 141 -1.59 -9.42 3.49
N GLU A 142 -1.81 -10.02 4.66
CA GLU A 142 -1.23 -9.53 5.92
C GLU A 142 0.31 -9.61 5.95
N PRO A 143 0.95 -10.72 5.53
CA PRO A 143 2.41 -10.78 5.43
C PRO A 143 2.99 -9.75 4.47
N VAL A 144 2.32 -9.50 3.33
CA VAL A 144 2.76 -8.50 2.35
C VAL A 144 2.70 -7.09 2.94
N ILE A 145 1.63 -6.75 3.67
CA ILE A 145 1.51 -5.45 4.34
C ILE A 145 2.63 -5.26 5.37
N LYS A 146 2.94 -6.29 6.18
CA LYS A 146 4.05 -6.24 7.15
C LYS A 146 5.40 -6.06 6.47
N TRP A 147 5.63 -6.76 5.36
CA TRP A 147 6.85 -6.62 4.58
C TRP A 147 7.00 -5.21 4.01
N CYS A 148 5.91 -4.61 3.53
CA CYS A 148 5.90 -3.20 3.11
C CYS A 148 6.34 -2.27 4.25
N ASP A 149 5.89 -2.46 5.48
CA ASP A 149 6.28 -1.62 6.62
C ASP A 149 7.80 -1.59 6.85
N THR A 150 8.46 -2.75 6.75
CA THR A 150 9.94 -2.85 6.84
C THR A 150 10.63 -2.16 5.66
N LEU A 151 10.08 -2.33 4.46
CA LEU A 151 10.61 -1.70 3.24
C LEU A 151 10.59 -0.18 3.32
N PHE A 152 9.50 0.41 3.80
CA PHE A 152 9.38 1.88 3.89
C PHE A 152 10.28 2.46 4.97
N GLU A 153 10.58 1.73 6.04
CA GLU A 153 11.63 2.13 6.97
C GLU A 153 13.00 2.18 6.27
N TRP A 154 13.31 1.20 5.42
CA TRP A 154 14.57 1.18 4.67
C TRP A 154 14.65 2.31 3.63
N ILE A 155 13.53 2.66 3.00
CA ILE A 155 13.44 3.81 2.09
C ILE A 155 13.76 5.10 2.86
N ILE A 156 13.16 5.31 4.04
CA ILE A 156 13.47 6.48 4.89
C ILE A 156 14.97 6.53 5.23
N LYS A 157 15.54 5.41 5.68
CA LYS A 157 17.00 5.32 5.96
C LYS A 157 17.83 5.68 4.72
N GLY A 158 17.47 5.16 3.56
CA GLY A 158 18.15 5.43 2.30
C GLY A 158 18.10 6.92 1.92
N GLU A 159 16.92 7.53 2.00
CA GLU A 159 16.72 8.94 1.69
C GLU A 159 17.45 9.86 2.68
N TYR A 160 17.48 9.48 3.96
CA TYR A 160 18.23 10.20 4.99
C TYR A 160 19.73 10.15 4.73
N LYS A 161 20.26 8.98 4.35
CA LYS A 161 21.66 8.81 3.97
C LYS A 161 22.05 9.66 2.76
N ILE A 162 21.19 9.76 1.75
CA ILE A 162 21.39 10.62 0.57
C ILE A 162 21.46 12.10 0.97
N LEU A 163 20.65 12.50 1.95
CA LEU A 163 20.55 13.89 2.39
C LEU A 163 21.48 14.27 3.55
N GLY A 164 22.25 13.32 4.08
CA GLY A 164 23.10 13.52 5.25
C GLY A 164 22.29 13.90 6.50
N ILE A 165 21.09 13.35 6.68
CA ILE A 165 20.26 13.57 7.87
C ILE A 165 20.59 12.48 8.89
N GLU A 166 21.07 12.90 10.06
CA GLU A 166 21.34 11.99 11.18
C GLU A 166 20.04 11.58 11.89
N VAL A 167 19.95 10.30 12.25
CA VAL A 167 18.82 9.73 12.98
C VAL A 167 19.07 9.91 14.48
N GLN A 168 18.05 10.29 15.25
CA GLN A 168 18.21 10.38 16.71
C GLN A 168 18.44 8.99 17.30
N GLY A 169 19.64 8.77 17.87
CA GLY A 169 20.01 7.54 18.58
C GLY A 169 20.88 6.55 17.79
N GLU A 170 21.46 6.96 16.66
CA GLU A 170 22.69 6.37 16.09
C GLU A 170 23.91 7.20 16.50
#